data_AF-A0A9W7YMP8-F1
#
_entry.id   AF-A0A9W7YMP8-F1
#
_cell.length_a   1.000
_cell.length_b   1.000
_cell.length_c   1.000
_cell.angle_alpha   90.00
_cell.angle_beta   90.00
_cell.angle_gamma   90.00
#
_symmetry.space_group_name_H-M   'P 1'
#
loop_
_entity.id
_entity.type
_entity.pdbx_description
1 polymer ?
#
loop_
_entity_poly.entity_id
_entity_poly.type
_entity_poly.pdbx_seq_one_letter_code
_entity_poly.pdbx_strand_id
1 'polypeptide(L)'
;MSSLTVVRISHGSVSIDLKAVPDSADQLLELALQFEQLEFDGTPGHLELFALFLEFCVQQNKLLALLVFEALNNELRADKTNIHAAIQQQELSEERARAIIRAYYSLWNVPDARALYQAAVGHPALLSSASAHLMALFGGQRGTGSCLDEAQWMLQVYKPLVYGYVQRMSEFLCHEAQDSRVVAAYPRGLHVLEWLTVPNSAPDARYIETMPIMLPVIGLTQLMQVMVLFKTLFMSPGEL
;
A
#
# COMPACT_ATOMS: atom_id res chain seq x y z
N MET A 1 17.19 -20.97 26.13
CA MET A 1 17.21 -19.73 25.33
C MET A 1 17.95 -20.05 24.05
N SER A 2 17.25 -20.18 22.93
CA SER A 2 17.89 -20.43 21.63
C SER A 2 18.72 -19.20 21.26
N SER A 3 19.99 -19.38 20.90
CA SER A 3 20.83 -18.29 20.42
C SER A 3 20.31 -17.78 19.07
N LEU A 4 20.11 -16.48 18.94
CA LEU A 4 19.75 -15.86 17.67
C LEU A 4 20.98 -15.72 16.79
N THR A 5 20.85 -16.09 15.52
CA THR A 5 21.85 -15.90 14.47
C THR A 5 21.55 -14.60 13.72
N VAL A 6 22.59 -13.83 13.40
CA VAL A 6 22.47 -12.61 12.58
C VAL A 6 22.70 -12.99 11.12
N VAL A 7 21.75 -12.65 10.26
CA VAL A 7 21.86 -12.78 8.80
C VAL A 7 21.90 -11.37 8.21
N ARG A 8 22.95 -11.10 7.43
CA ARG A 8 23.12 -9.82 6.75
C ARG A 8 22.49 -9.88 5.37
N ILE A 9 21.63 -8.92 5.08
CA ILE A 9 21.08 -8.70 3.74
C ILE A 9 21.78 -7.48 3.17
N SER A 10 22.35 -7.61 1.97
CA SER A 10 23.11 -6.53 1.33
C SER A 10 22.60 -6.30 -0.08
N HIS A 11 22.61 -5.04 -0.50
CA HIS A 11 22.49 -4.66 -1.90
C HIS A 11 23.36 -3.44 -2.18
N GLY A 12 24.33 -3.59 -3.07
CA GLY A 12 25.35 -2.55 -3.31
C GLY A 12 26.15 -2.22 -2.04
N SER A 13 26.13 -0.95 -1.63
CA SER A 13 26.83 -0.47 -0.44
C SER A 13 25.98 -0.47 0.85
N VAL A 14 24.70 -0.85 0.76
CA VAL A 14 23.76 -0.80 1.87
C VAL A 14 23.50 -2.21 2.39
N SER A 15 23.46 -2.35 3.71
CA SER A 15 23.13 -3.62 4.36
C SER A 15 22.23 -3.41 5.57
N ILE A 16 21.44 -4.45 5.86
CA ILE A 16 20.59 -4.57 7.05
C ILE A 16 20.90 -5.91 7.73
N ASP A 17 20.81 -5.95 9.05
CA ASP A 17 21.08 -7.15 9.84
C ASP A 17 19.76 -7.65 10.46
N LEU A 18 19.40 -8.90 10.14
CA LEU A 18 18.20 -9.57 10.65
C LEU A 18 18.60 -10.63 11.67
N LYS A 19 17.82 -10.76 12.74
CA LYS A 19 18.05 -11.77 13.79
C LYS A 19 17.01 -12.87 13.67
N ALA A 20 17.45 -14.11 13.58
CA ALA A 20 16.59 -15.27 13.41
C ALA A 20 17.05 -16.45 14.26
N VAL A 21 16.14 -17.37 14.58
CA VAL A 21 16.52 -18.69 15.13
C VAL A 21 17.24 -19.52 14.06
N PRO A 22 18.10 -20.50 14.43
CA PRO A 22 18.98 -21.20 13.48
C PRO A 22 18.28 -21.70 12.21
N ASP A 23 17.17 -22.45 12.35
CA ASP A 23 16.43 -22.99 11.20
C ASP A 23 15.91 -21.90 10.24
N SER A 24 15.45 -20.77 10.78
CA SER A 24 15.01 -19.62 9.98
C SER A 24 16.20 -18.84 9.43
N ALA A 25 17.35 -18.82 10.11
CA ALA A 25 18.54 -18.11 9.67
C ALA A 25 19.15 -18.73 8.41
N ASP A 26 19.18 -20.06 8.32
CA ASP A 26 19.69 -20.77 7.14
C ASP A 26 18.81 -20.46 5.90
N GLN A 27 17.49 -20.53 6.03
CA GLN A 27 16.57 -20.18 4.94
C GLN A 27 16.62 -18.69 4.59
N LEU A 28 16.79 -17.81 5.59
CA LEU A 28 16.92 -16.38 5.38
C LEU A 28 18.22 -16.04 4.63
N LEU A 29 19.30 -16.77 4.89
CA LEU A 29 20.56 -16.65 4.16
C LEU A 29 20.41 -17.08 2.70
N GLU A 30 19.69 -18.18 2.42
CA GLU A 30 19.39 -18.59 1.05
C GLU A 30 18.61 -17.51 0.29
N LEU A 31 17.57 -16.93 0.90
CA LEU A 31 16.82 -15.82 0.31
C LEU A 31 17.68 -14.56 0.15
N ALA A 32 18.59 -14.28 1.09
CA ALA A 32 19.50 -13.14 0.99
C ALA A 32 20.41 -13.26 -0.23
N LEU A 33 20.98 -14.44 -0.46
CA LEU A 33 21.84 -14.73 -1.61
C LEU A 33 21.09 -14.62 -2.94
N GLN A 34 19.83 -15.04 -2.98
CA GLN A 34 18.97 -14.87 -4.17
C GLN A 34 18.63 -13.40 -4.40
N PHE A 35 18.33 -12.66 -3.33
CA PHE A 35 17.99 -11.24 -3.40
C PHE A 35 19.17 -10.38 -3.86
N GLU A 36 20.39 -10.71 -3.44
CA GLU A 36 21.61 -10.00 -3.86
C GLU A 36 21.88 -10.09 -5.37
N GLN A 37 21.33 -11.11 -6.05
CA GLN A 37 21.43 -11.27 -7.50
C GLN A 37 20.44 -10.40 -8.28
N LEU A 38 19.47 -9.76 -7.60
CA LEU A 38 18.49 -8.89 -8.25
C LEU A 38 19.10 -7.53 -8.56
N GLU A 39 18.84 -7.03 -9.76
CA GLU A 39 19.21 -5.66 -10.14
C GLU A 39 18.04 -4.71 -9.82
N PHE A 40 18.36 -3.62 -9.12
CA PHE A 40 17.42 -2.53 -8.85
C PHE A 40 17.96 -1.24 -9.47
N ASP A 41 17.04 -0.37 -9.87
CA ASP A 41 17.38 0.96 -10.35
C ASP A 41 17.86 1.82 -9.18
N GLY A 42 19.15 2.13 -9.18
CA GLY A 42 19.79 2.95 -8.15
C GLY A 42 20.11 2.19 -6.85
N THR A 43 20.68 2.91 -5.88
CA THR A 43 21.06 2.34 -4.58
C THR A 43 19.93 2.59 -3.57
N PRO A 44 19.32 1.54 -2.99
CA PRO A 44 18.27 1.71 -1.99
C PRO A 44 18.84 2.32 -0.71
N GLY A 45 18.08 3.19 -0.04
CA GLY A 45 18.35 3.58 1.33
C GLY A 45 18.13 2.43 2.32
N HIS A 46 18.53 2.62 3.58
CA HIS A 46 18.44 1.60 4.62
C HIS A 46 17.02 1.03 4.81
N LEU A 47 16.01 1.90 4.93
CA LEU A 47 14.61 1.48 5.07
C LEU A 47 14.02 0.90 3.78
N GLU A 48 14.49 1.37 2.62
CA GLU A 48 14.07 0.82 1.33
C GLU A 48 14.59 -0.60 1.14
N LEU A 49 15.80 -0.91 1.63
CA LEU A 49 16.34 -2.27 1.59
C LEU A 49 15.46 -3.24 2.39
N PHE A 50 14.98 -2.85 3.57
CA PHE A 50 13.96 -3.61 4.30
C PHE A 50 12.69 -3.80 3.47
N ALA A 51 12.18 -2.73 2.86
CA ALA A 51 10.95 -2.76 2.08
C ALA A 51 11.06 -3.70 0.86
N LEU A 52 12.13 -3.58 0.08
CA LEU A 52 12.40 -4.42 -1.08
C LEU A 52 12.57 -5.89 -0.69
N PHE A 53 13.34 -6.16 0.37
CA PHE A 53 13.56 -7.52 0.83
C PHE A 53 12.27 -8.14 1.42
N LEU A 54 11.46 -7.35 2.12
CA LEU A 54 10.14 -7.78 2.58
C LEU A 54 9.24 -8.17 1.41
N GLU A 55 9.12 -7.33 0.38
CA GLU A 55 8.33 -7.64 -0.82
C GLU A 55 8.82 -8.90 -1.53
N PHE A 56 10.14 -9.12 -1.59
CA PHE A 56 10.74 -10.35 -2.10
C PHE A 56 10.33 -11.56 -1.25
N CYS A 57 10.48 -11.49 0.07
CA CYS A 57 10.10 -12.58 0.97
C CYS A 57 8.60 -12.91 0.92
N VAL A 58 7.72 -11.92 0.73
CA VAL A 58 6.26 -12.15 0.62
C VAL A 58 5.91 -13.12 -0.51
N GLN A 59 6.67 -13.09 -1.61
CA GLN A 59 6.46 -13.99 -2.75
C GLN A 59 7.02 -15.39 -2.52
N GLN A 60 8.04 -15.54 -1.67
CA GLN A 60 8.80 -16.79 -1.49
C GLN A 60 8.42 -17.54 -0.21
N ASN A 61 8.37 -16.85 0.93
CA ASN A 61 8.15 -17.44 2.24
C ASN A 61 7.50 -16.42 3.21
N LYS A 62 6.20 -16.60 3.47
CA LYS A 62 5.41 -15.70 4.34
C LYS A 62 5.90 -15.65 5.79
N LEU A 63 6.48 -16.74 6.31
CA LEU A 63 6.97 -16.80 7.68
C LEU A 63 8.26 -15.97 7.82
N LEU A 64 9.16 -16.05 6.84
CA LEU A 64 10.35 -15.18 6.82
C LEU A 64 9.97 -13.73 6.52
N ALA A 65 8.97 -13.49 5.67
CA ALA A 65 8.42 -12.16 5.46
C ALA A 65 7.92 -11.52 6.77
N LEU A 66 7.27 -12.30 7.64
CA LEU A 66 6.83 -11.82 8.96
C LEU A 66 8.03 -11.39 9.84
N LEU A 67 9.13 -12.15 9.81
CA LEU A 67 10.36 -11.80 10.53
C LEU A 67 10.94 -10.47 10.02
N VAL A 68 11.03 -10.29 8.70
CA VAL A 68 11.49 -9.04 8.09
C VAL A 68 10.55 -7.88 8.44
N PHE A 69 9.24 -8.12 8.42
CA PHE A 69 8.23 -7.14 8.77
C PHE A 69 8.34 -6.68 10.23
N GLU A 70 8.54 -7.60 11.18
CA GLU A 70 8.80 -7.26 12.58
C GLU A 70 10.09 -6.43 12.74
N ALA A 71 11.15 -6.79 12.03
CA ALA A 71 12.40 -6.04 12.03
C ALA A 71 12.20 -4.60 11.49
N LEU A 72 11.49 -4.45 10.36
CA LEU A 72 11.13 -3.15 9.81
C LEU A 72 10.26 -2.32 10.77
N ASN A 73 9.27 -2.96 11.41
CA ASN A 73 8.39 -2.29 12.36
C ASN A 73 9.17 -1.76 13.58
N ASN A 74 10.15 -2.53 14.06
CA ASN A 74 11.06 -2.12 15.13
C ASN A 74 11.99 -0.98 14.70
N GLU A 75 12.54 -1.04 13.49
CA GLU A 75 13.41 0.00 12.94
C GLU A 75 12.67 1.34 12.83
N LEU A 76 11.43 1.30 12.33
CA LEU A 76 10.56 2.47 12.22
C LEU A 76 9.93 2.91 13.56
N ARG A 77 10.03 2.07 14.60
CA ARG A 77 9.29 2.22 15.87
C ARG A 77 7.80 2.43 15.65
N ALA A 78 7.26 1.77 14.62
CA ALA A 78 5.87 1.87 14.22
C ALA A 78 4.93 1.09 15.18
N ASP A 79 5.48 0.34 16.14
CA ASP A 79 4.77 -0.18 17.30
C ASP A 79 4.28 0.93 18.26
N LYS A 80 4.98 2.08 18.28
CA LYS A 80 4.68 3.22 19.16
C LYS A 80 3.93 4.34 18.48
N THR A 81 3.90 4.34 17.15
CA THR A 81 3.26 5.37 16.35
C THR A 81 2.81 4.79 15.02
N ASN A 82 1.73 5.29 14.44
CA ASN A 82 1.27 4.81 13.15
C ASN A 82 2.38 4.96 12.08
N ILE A 83 2.51 3.96 11.19
CA ILE A 83 3.51 3.92 10.12
C ILE A 83 3.57 5.21 9.29
N HIS A 84 2.43 5.86 9.02
CA HIS A 84 2.37 7.11 8.26
C HIS A 84 3.05 8.25 9.01
N ALA A 85 2.89 8.32 10.34
CA ALA A 85 3.57 9.29 11.17
C ALA A 85 5.07 8.95 11.33
N ALA A 86 5.42 7.67 11.47
CA ALA A 86 6.81 7.22 11.58
C ALA A 86 7.63 7.62 10.35
N ILE A 87 7.08 7.38 9.15
CA ILE A 87 7.77 7.66 7.88
C ILE A 87 7.95 9.16 7.64
N GLN A 88 7.02 10.01 8.10
CA GLN A 88 7.20 11.46 7.99
C GLN A 88 8.43 11.97 8.77
N GLN A 89 8.85 11.28 9.84
CA GLN A 89 10.04 11.65 10.61
C GLN A 89 11.36 11.28 9.92
N GLN A 90 11.31 10.53 8.80
CA GLN A 90 12.49 10.01 8.11
C GLN A 90 12.96 10.93 6.96
N GLU A 91 12.28 12.07 6.71
CA GLU A 91 12.62 13.04 5.65
C GLU A 91 12.82 12.42 4.25
N LEU A 92 12.09 11.34 3.95
CA LEU A 92 12.19 10.62 2.69
C LEU A 92 11.47 11.35 1.56
N SER A 93 11.90 11.11 0.32
CA SER A 93 11.08 11.50 -0.84
C SER A 93 9.76 10.73 -0.85
N GLU A 94 8.75 11.29 -1.50
CA GLU A 94 7.41 10.70 -1.56
C GLU A 94 7.41 9.30 -2.17
N GLU A 95 8.23 9.06 -3.20
CA GLU A 95 8.39 7.76 -3.85
C GLU A 95 8.91 6.70 -2.86
N ARG A 96 9.95 7.05 -2.10
CA ARG A 96 10.56 6.15 -1.10
C ARG A 96 9.61 5.86 0.06
N ALA A 97 8.92 6.90 0.56
CA ALA A 97 7.90 6.75 1.59
C ALA A 97 6.79 5.79 1.13
N ARG A 98 6.29 5.96 -0.10
CA ARG A 98 5.27 5.09 -0.69
C ARG A 98 5.75 3.64 -0.85
N ALA A 99 7.00 3.42 -1.26
CA ALA A 99 7.57 2.07 -1.36
C ALA A 99 7.62 1.36 0.00
N ILE A 100 8.01 2.07 1.07
CA ILE A 100 8.03 1.52 2.42
C ILE A 100 6.61 1.22 2.92
N ILE A 101 5.64 2.13 2.71
CA ILE A 101 4.23 1.90 3.09
C ILE A 101 3.66 0.68 2.34
N ARG A 102 3.98 0.55 1.05
CA ARG A 102 3.55 -0.57 0.22
C ARG A 102 4.07 -1.90 0.76
N ALA A 103 5.37 -1.97 1.03
CA ALA A 103 5.99 -3.14 1.65
C ALA A 103 5.40 -3.41 3.03
N TYR A 104 5.22 -2.37 3.85
CA TYR A 104 4.63 -2.48 5.19
C TYR A 104 3.25 -3.12 5.15
N TYR A 105 2.36 -2.74 4.22
CA TYR A 105 1.02 -3.32 4.11
C TYR A 105 0.93 -4.58 3.24
N SER A 106 2.03 -5.06 2.66
CA SER A 106 2.05 -6.26 1.79
C SER A 106 1.54 -7.53 2.49
N LEU A 107 1.69 -7.60 3.81
CA LEU A 107 1.23 -8.71 4.66
C LEU A 107 -0.17 -8.51 5.26
N TRP A 108 -0.94 -7.51 4.82
CA TRP A 108 -2.26 -7.19 5.39
C TRP A 108 -3.22 -8.38 5.55
N ASN A 109 -3.15 -9.33 4.61
CA ASN A 109 -4.00 -10.52 4.56
C ASN A 109 -3.38 -11.75 5.26
N VAL A 110 -2.25 -11.59 5.95
CA VAL A 110 -1.59 -12.64 6.74
C VAL A 110 -2.05 -12.51 8.21
N PRO A 111 -2.65 -13.56 8.82
CA PRO A 111 -3.22 -13.47 10.17
C PRO A 111 -2.24 -13.02 11.24
N ASP A 112 -1.00 -13.51 11.22
CA ASP A 112 0.00 -13.15 12.23
C ASP A 112 0.42 -11.67 12.11
N ALA A 113 0.59 -11.17 10.89
CA ALA A 113 0.84 -9.75 10.64
C ALA A 113 -0.37 -8.89 11.01
N ARG A 114 -1.59 -9.41 10.86
CA ARG A 114 -2.84 -8.72 11.26
C ARG A 114 -2.81 -8.32 12.74
N ALA A 115 -2.37 -9.23 13.61
CA ALA A 115 -2.25 -8.96 15.04
C ALA A 115 -1.21 -7.87 15.34
N LEU A 116 -0.09 -7.86 14.61
CA LEU A 116 0.94 -6.84 14.76
C LEU A 116 0.45 -5.45 14.33
N TYR A 117 -0.24 -5.34 13.20
CA TYR A 117 -0.86 -4.08 12.80
C TYR A 117 -1.87 -3.59 13.86
N GLN A 118 -2.71 -4.48 14.40
CA GLN A 118 -3.67 -4.13 15.46
C GLN A 118 -2.98 -3.61 16.72
N ALA A 119 -1.91 -4.28 17.16
CA ALA A 119 -1.15 -3.87 18.32
C ALA A 119 -0.46 -2.51 18.13
N ALA A 120 -0.03 -2.21 16.90
CA ALA A 120 0.58 -0.94 16.52
C ALA A 120 -0.44 0.21 16.38
N VAL A 121 -1.74 -0.09 16.33
CA VAL A 121 -2.79 0.94 16.21
C VAL A 121 -2.98 1.62 17.55
N GLY A 122 -2.20 2.69 17.74
CA GLY A 122 -2.53 3.72 18.72
C GLY A 122 -3.80 4.45 18.33
N HIS A 123 -4.56 4.94 19.32
CA HIS A 123 -5.66 5.86 19.06
C HIS A 123 -5.06 7.19 18.61
N PRO A 124 -5.33 7.68 17.39
CA PRO A 124 -4.78 8.95 16.95
C PRO A 124 -5.21 10.06 17.92
N ALA A 125 -4.25 10.89 18.35
CA ALA A 125 -4.52 11.99 19.27
C ALA A 125 -5.64 12.92 18.77
N LEU A 126 -5.74 13.09 17.45
CA LEU A 126 -6.80 13.85 16.79
C LEU A 126 -8.21 13.26 17.03
N LEU A 127 -8.35 11.93 16.96
CA LEU A 127 -9.63 11.25 17.17
C LEU A 127 -10.01 11.15 18.66
N SER A 128 -9.03 11.24 19.54
CA SER A 128 -9.23 11.14 21.00
C SER A 128 -9.48 12.50 21.67
N SER A 129 -9.37 13.59 20.92
CA SER A 129 -9.46 14.95 21.48
C SER A 129 -10.91 15.40 21.64
N ALA A 130 -11.32 15.62 22.89
CA ALA A 130 -12.64 16.18 23.19
C ALA A 130 -12.82 17.64 22.74
N SER A 131 -11.74 18.34 22.40
CA SER A 131 -11.78 19.72 21.91
C SER A 131 -11.77 19.84 20.39
N ALA A 132 -11.56 18.73 19.67
CA ALA A 132 -11.56 18.71 18.21
C ALA A 132 -12.93 18.28 17.68
N HIS A 133 -13.45 19.00 16.70
CA HIS A 133 -14.62 18.57 15.92
C HIS A 133 -14.14 18.24 14.51
N LEU A 134 -14.43 17.03 14.06
CA LEU A 134 -13.97 16.51 12.78
C LEU A 134 -15.07 16.65 11.74
N MET A 135 -14.68 17.03 10.53
CA MET A 135 -15.56 17.09 9.37
C MET A 135 -14.82 16.50 8.18
N ALA A 136 -15.42 15.50 7.55
CA ALA A 136 -14.91 14.95 6.29
C ALA A 136 -15.37 15.86 5.14
N LEU A 137 -14.41 16.29 4.31
CA LEU A 137 -14.65 17.07 3.10
C LEU A 137 -14.19 16.28 1.90
N PHE A 138 -15.10 16.08 0.94
CA PHE A 138 -14.82 15.41 -0.32
C PHE A 138 -14.70 16.44 -1.43
N GLY A 139 -13.54 16.47 -2.07
CA GLY A 139 -13.24 17.42 -3.15
C GLY A 139 -13.93 17.07 -4.47
N GLY A 140 -13.61 17.86 -5.50
CA GLY A 140 -14.00 17.61 -6.88
C GLY A 140 -12.79 17.53 -7.80
N GLN A 141 -13.00 17.87 -9.07
CA GLN A 141 -11.96 17.88 -10.11
C GLN A 141 -10.73 18.71 -9.68
N ARG A 142 -9.54 18.11 -9.79
CA ARG A 142 -8.26 18.82 -9.62
C ARG A 142 -7.86 19.44 -10.96
N GLY A 143 -7.31 20.66 -10.94
CA GLY A 143 -7.00 21.42 -12.15
C GLY A 143 -5.83 20.88 -13.00
N THR A 144 -5.04 19.95 -12.48
CA THR A 144 -3.88 19.35 -13.15
C THR A 144 -3.79 17.85 -12.82
N GLY A 145 -3.47 17.02 -13.83
CA GLY A 145 -3.30 15.55 -13.70
C GLY A 145 -4.53 14.73 -14.09
N SER A 146 -4.33 13.44 -14.38
CA SER A 146 -5.41 12.51 -14.71
C SER A 146 -6.12 12.05 -13.44
N CYS A 147 -7.44 11.88 -13.48
CA CYS A 147 -8.18 11.29 -12.35
C CYS A 147 -7.75 9.84 -12.05
N LEU A 148 -7.08 9.17 -13.00
CA LEU A 148 -6.53 7.83 -12.81
C LEU A 148 -5.22 7.83 -12.02
N ASP A 149 -4.41 8.89 -12.08
CA ASP A 149 -3.08 8.92 -11.45
C ASP A 149 -3.20 8.66 -9.94
N GLU A 150 -4.18 9.30 -9.30
CA GLU A 150 -4.44 9.16 -7.87
C GLU A 150 -4.94 7.76 -7.50
N ALA A 151 -5.88 7.22 -8.28
CA ALA A 151 -6.37 5.85 -8.10
C ALA A 151 -5.24 4.82 -8.29
N GLN A 152 -4.35 5.05 -9.27
CA GLN A 152 -3.29 4.12 -9.62
C GLN A 152 -2.24 4.03 -8.51
N TRP A 153 -1.75 5.16 -8.00
CA TRP A 153 -0.77 5.11 -6.91
C TRP A 153 -1.40 4.59 -5.62
N MET A 154 -2.67 4.94 -5.33
CA MET A 154 -3.39 4.37 -4.18
C MET A 154 -3.52 2.85 -4.28
N LEU A 155 -3.85 2.34 -5.46
CA LEU A 155 -3.94 0.90 -5.72
C LEU A 155 -2.57 0.23 -5.63
N GLN A 156 -1.50 0.87 -6.10
CA GLN A 156 -0.14 0.35 -6.00
C GLN A 156 0.34 0.27 -4.54
N VAL A 157 0.12 1.31 -3.75
CA VAL A 157 0.61 1.38 -2.36
C VAL A 157 -0.25 0.55 -1.41
N TYR A 158 -1.57 0.61 -1.54
CA TYR A 158 -2.50 -0.03 -0.61
C TYR A 158 -3.22 -1.23 -1.20
N LYS A 159 -2.65 -1.89 -2.21
CA LYS A 159 -3.29 -3.00 -2.95
C LYS A 159 -4.03 -3.99 -2.04
N PRO A 160 -3.43 -4.52 -0.96
CA PRO A 160 -4.10 -5.50 -0.11
C PRO A 160 -5.34 -4.94 0.62
N LEU A 161 -5.39 -3.62 0.84
CA LEU A 161 -6.49 -2.95 1.51
C LEU A 161 -7.62 -2.58 0.53
N VAL A 162 -7.30 -2.17 -0.70
CA VAL A 162 -8.29 -1.54 -1.60
C VAL A 162 -8.67 -2.38 -2.82
N TYR A 163 -7.87 -3.37 -3.22
CA TYR A 163 -8.08 -4.12 -4.47
C TYR A 163 -9.49 -4.72 -4.59
N GLY A 164 -9.96 -5.42 -3.55
CA GLY A 164 -11.30 -6.03 -3.57
C GLY A 164 -12.46 -5.02 -3.66
N TYR A 165 -12.23 -3.76 -3.27
CA TYR A 165 -13.20 -2.68 -3.50
C TYR A 165 -13.14 -2.18 -4.94
N VAL A 166 -11.93 -1.89 -5.45
CA VAL A 166 -11.74 -1.44 -6.83
C VAL A 166 -12.28 -2.45 -7.83
N GLN A 167 -12.04 -3.74 -7.59
CA GLN A 167 -12.59 -4.81 -8.42
C GLN A 167 -14.12 -4.76 -8.46
N ARG A 168 -14.79 -4.82 -7.30
CA ARG A 168 -16.26 -4.78 -7.24
C ARG A 168 -16.85 -3.52 -7.86
N MET A 169 -16.26 -2.36 -7.58
CA MET A 169 -16.74 -1.11 -8.15
C MET A 169 -16.50 -1.02 -9.65
N SER A 170 -15.39 -1.53 -10.15
CA SER A 170 -15.14 -1.58 -11.59
C SER A 170 -16.13 -2.50 -12.30
N GLU A 171 -16.46 -3.66 -11.72
CA GLU A 171 -17.48 -4.57 -12.25
C GLU A 171 -18.86 -3.90 -12.27
N PHE A 172 -19.25 -3.25 -11.16
CA PHE A 172 -20.51 -2.50 -11.05
C PHE A 172 -20.59 -1.37 -12.08
N LEU A 173 -19.58 -0.50 -12.14
CA LEU A 173 -19.54 0.64 -13.06
C LEU A 173 -19.55 0.19 -14.53
N CYS A 174 -18.83 -0.90 -14.85
CA CYS A 174 -18.84 -1.47 -16.18
C CYS A 174 -20.23 -2.00 -16.57
N HIS A 175 -20.96 -2.60 -15.63
CA HIS A 175 -22.33 -3.06 -15.86
C HIS A 175 -23.30 -1.88 -16.08
N GLU A 176 -23.28 -0.89 -15.19
CA GLU A 176 -24.17 0.28 -15.28
C GLU A 176 -23.91 1.12 -16.55
N ALA A 177 -22.66 1.17 -17.02
CA ALA A 177 -22.30 1.87 -18.26
C ALA A 177 -22.93 1.24 -19.52
N GLN A 178 -23.45 0.02 -19.45
CA GLN A 178 -24.13 -0.66 -20.56
C GLN A 178 -25.63 -0.34 -20.64
N ASP A 179 -26.19 0.40 -19.68
CA ASP A 179 -27.59 0.80 -19.73
C ASP A 179 -27.87 1.67 -20.95
N SER A 180 -28.90 1.29 -21.72
CA SER A 180 -29.31 1.96 -22.96
C SER A 180 -29.52 3.48 -22.84
N ARG A 181 -29.83 3.98 -21.64
CA ARG A 181 -30.04 5.42 -21.36
C ARG A 181 -28.74 6.21 -21.34
N VAL A 182 -27.61 5.56 -21.05
CA VAL A 182 -26.32 6.23 -20.81
C VAL A 182 -25.16 5.66 -21.64
N VAL A 183 -25.32 4.49 -22.28
CA VAL A 183 -24.26 3.80 -23.05
C VAL A 183 -23.58 4.69 -24.11
N ALA A 184 -24.31 5.66 -24.67
CA ALA A 184 -23.75 6.64 -25.61
C ALA A 184 -22.65 7.53 -24.99
N ALA A 185 -22.65 7.71 -23.67
CA ALA A 185 -21.61 8.42 -22.94
C ALA A 185 -20.35 7.58 -22.69
N TYR A 186 -20.42 6.26 -22.93
CA TYR A 186 -19.34 5.30 -22.65
C TYR A 186 -18.91 4.49 -23.89
N PRO A 187 -18.56 5.13 -25.03
CA PRO A 187 -18.18 4.41 -26.26
C PRO A 187 -16.95 3.50 -26.13
N ARG A 188 -16.15 3.66 -25.07
CA ARG A 188 -15.00 2.80 -24.73
C ARG A 188 -15.17 2.04 -23.41
N GLY A 189 -16.40 1.97 -22.89
CA GLY A 189 -16.71 1.35 -21.61
C GLY A 189 -16.14 2.10 -20.40
N LEU A 190 -16.26 1.48 -19.22
CA LEU A 190 -15.80 2.01 -17.94
C LEU A 190 -15.01 0.94 -17.16
N HIS A 191 -13.92 0.45 -17.77
CA HIS A 191 -13.10 -0.66 -17.29
C HIS A 191 -11.99 -0.21 -16.31
N VAL A 192 -12.39 0.45 -15.22
CA VAL A 192 -11.44 1.13 -14.30
C VAL A 192 -10.35 0.20 -13.76
N LEU A 193 -10.66 -1.02 -13.32
CA LEU A 193 -9.65 -1.94 -12.79
C LEU A 193 -8.60 -2.28 -13.86
N GLU A 194 -9.03 -2.52 -15.10
CA GLU A 194 -8.12 -2.80 -16.21
C GLU A 194 -7.18 -1.60 -16.44
N TRP A 195 -7.75 -0.39 -16.52
CA TRP A 195 -6.99 0.85 -16.71
C TRP A 195 -5.93 1.09 -15.63
N LEU A 196 -6.18 0.66 -14.39
CA LEU A 196 -5.26 0.83 -13.27
C LEU A 196 -4.21 -0.28 -13.15
N THR A 197 -4.43 -1.45 -13.78
CA THR A 197 -3.60 -2.64 -13.55
C THR A 197 -2.89 -3.16 -14.78
N VAL A 198 -3.42 -2.91 -15.98
CA VAL A 198 -2.84 -3.35 -17.25
C VAL A 198 -2.14 -2.16 -17.91
N PRO A 199 -0.82 -2.23 -18.14
CA PRO A 199 -0.09 -1.19 -18.83
C PRO A 199 -0.69 -0.86 -20.20
N ASN A 200 -0.79 0.42 -20.54
CA ASN A 200 -1.31 0.93 -21.82
C ASN A 200 -2.77 0.56 -22.15
N SER A 201 -3.56 0.06 -21.20
CA SER A 201 -4.99 -0.25 -21.40
C SER A 201 -5.91 0.96 -21.24
N ALA A 202 -5.46 2.00 -20.54
CA ALA A 202 -6.24 3.21 -20.32
C ALA A 202 -6.51 3.93 -21.66
N PRO A 203 -7.75 4.37 -21.92
CA PRO A 203 -8.09 5.21 -23.06
C PRO A 203 -7.32 6.53 -23.09
N ASP A 204 -7.41 7.24 -24.23
CA ASP A 204 -6.81 8.58 -24.35
C ASP A 204 -7.34 9.58 -23.31
N ALA A 205 -6.52 10.59 -23.02
CA ALA A 205 -6.85 11.63 -22.04
C ALA A 205 -8.20 12.31 -22.33
N ARG A 206 -8.56 12.50 -23.61
CA ARG A 206 -9.85 13.11 -23.99
C ARG A 206 -11.03 12.25 -23.54
N TYR A 207 -10.89 10.92 -23.43
CA TYR A 207 -11.91 10.08 -22.80
C TYR A 207 -12.02 10.33 -21.30
N ILE A 208 -10.86 10.21 -20.64
CA ILE A 208 -10.76 10.15 -19.19
C ILE A 208 -11.21 11.46 -18.57
N GLU A 209 -10.98 12.57 -19.27
CA GLU A 209 -11.38 13.91 -18.86
C GLU A 209 -12.87 14.21 -19.05
N THR A 210 -13.65 13.33 -19.69
CA THR A 210 -15.10 13.53 -19.77
C THR A 210 -15.75 13.32 -18.41
N MET A 211 -16.75 14.16 -18.08
CA MET A 211 -17.47 14.08 -16.80
C MET A 211 -18.06 12.68 -16.49
N PRO A 212 -18.63 11.94 -17.45
CA PRO A 212 -19.16 10.59 -17.19
C PRO A 212 -18.09 9.59 -16.73
N ILE A 213 -16.82 9.79 -17.11
CA ILE A 213 -15.70 8.92 -16.71
C ILE A 213 -15.04 9.45 -15.44
N MET A 214 -14.74 10.75 -15.44
CA MET A 214 -14.01 11.41 -14.35
C MET A 214 -14.76 11.32 -13.02
N LEU A 215 -16.08 11.59 -13.01
CA LEU A 215 -16.83 11.66 -11.75
C LEU A 215 -16.88 10.30 -11.01
N PRO A 216 -17.21 9.17 -11.67
CA PRO A 216 -17.14 7.86 -11.01
C PRO A 216 -15.73 7.49 -10.55
N VAL A 217 -14.70 7.81 -11.33
CA VAL A 217 -13.30 7.53 -10.96
C VAL A 217 -12.87 8.35 -9.75
N ILE A 218 -13.21 9.64 -9.69
CA ILE A 218 -12.93 10.48 -8.51
C ILE A 218 -13.65 9.93 -7.28
N GLY A 219 -14.93 9.58 -7.39
CA GLY A 219 -15.69 9.00 -6.27
C GLY A 219 -15.09 7.67 -5.79
N LEU A 220 -14.65 6.82 -6.72
CA LEU A 220 -13.94 5.57 -6.43
C LEU A 220 -12.65 5.85 -5.65
N THR A 221 -11.82 6.81 -6.11
CA THR A 221 -10.57 7.19 -5.44
C THR A 221 -10.80 7.75 -4.04
N GLN A 222 -11.80 8.62 -3.88
CA GLN A 222 -12.17 9.18 -2.56
C GLN A 222 -12.55 8.10 -1.57
N LEU A 223 -13.33 7.11 -2.02
CA LEU A 223 -13.69 5.98 -1.17
C LEU A 223 -12.51 5.04 -0.90
N MET A 224 -11.54 4.90 -1.83
CA MET A 224 -10.28 4.23 -1.52
C MET A 224 -9.53 4.90 -0.37
N GLN A 225 -9.51 6.23 -0.31
CA GLN A 225 -8.86 6.98 0.78
C GLN A 225 -9.57 6.75 2.13
N VAL A 226 -10.90 6.86 2.14
CA VAL A 226 -11.70 6.54 3.34
C VAL A 226 -11.47 5.10 3.78
N MET A 227 -11.39 4.17 2.82
CA MET A 227 -11.09 2.77 3.09
C MET A 227 -9.73 2.56 3.73
N VAL A 228 -8.68 3.18 3.20
CA VAL A 228 -7.35 3.12 3.83
C VAL A 228 -7.43 3.68 5.25
N LEU A 229 -8.09 4.83 5.45
CA LEU A 229 -8.24 5.45 6.76
C LEU A 229 -8.91 4.52 7.79
N PHE A 230 -10.15 4.06 7.58
CA PHE A 230 -10.81 3.23 8.60
C PHE A 230 -10.12 1.88 8.78
N LYS A 231 -9.57 1.30 7.71
CA LYS A 231 -8.90 0.00 7.78
C LYS A 231 -7.65 0.06 8.62
N THR A 232 -6.79 1.06 8.36
CA THR A 232 -5.52 1.24 9.07
C THR A 232 -5.71 1.67 10.52
N LEU A 233 -6.88 2.23 10.86
CA LEU A 233 -7.31 2.49 12.23
C LEU A 233 -8.03 1.31 12.89
N PHE A 234 -8.27 0.22 12.15
CA PHE A 234 -9.07 -0.92 12.61
C PHE A 234 -10.46 -0.55 13.10
N MET A 235 -11.05 0.48 12.49
CA MET A 235 -12.40 0.94 12.72
C MET A 235 -13.31 0.47 11.58
N SER A 236 -14.60 0.34 11.88
CA SER A 236 -15.64 0.21 10.87
C SER A 236 -15.96 1.58 10.24
N PRO A 237 -16.55 1.62 9.04
CA PRO A 237 -16.98 2.87 8.43
C PRO A 237 -17.99 3.69 9.26
N GLY A 238 -18.71 3.06 10.19
CA GLY A 238 -19.66 3.75 11.08
C GLY A 238 -19.05 4.25 12.38
N GLU A 239 -17.86 3.76 12.75
CA GLU A 239 -17.10 4.27 13.90
C GLU A 239 -16.20 5.45 13.53
N LEU A 240 -15.71 5.49 12.28
CA LEU A 240 -14.96 6.62 11.73
C LEU A 240 -15.88 7.84 11.54
#